data_AF-A0A3Q1HLY0-F1
#
_entry.id   AF-A0A3Q1HLY0-F1
#
_cell.length_a   1.000
_cell.length_b   1.000
_cell.length_c   1.000
_cell.angle_alpha   90.00
_cell.angle_beta   90.00
_cell.angle_gamma   90.00
#
_symmetry.space_group_name_H-M   'P 1'
#
loop_
_entity.id
_entity.type
_entity.pdbx_description
1 polymer ?
#
loop_
_entity_poly.entity_id
_entity_poly.type
_entity_poly.pdbx_seq_one_letter_code
_entity_poly.pdbx_strand_id
1 'polypeptide(L)'
;MEKFIFNPKEGIDNPVMVITDDADSVMKPSPRLCVLKREEGESYGFHLQVEQGRQGHIIRNVELGGVAGRSGLQNGDRLLEVNNCYVVNVPNCEVTRKITQSGHQLCLLVLNEEEYERAVSQGQDLRDLAKANKGEDCKPPRLCHITRNPASGLGISFTPVEGQKGHFSVNLVTGGAAEKAGVRKGDRLVWMDGAAVSELTHSALSRMMKKCGNHITILVIDSESEKKYIQLKIPILPSMAVSHNLPYRARKLQLVSGPQGYGFLLRLERTPSGRTFHVLRGMDRDSPAERAGMRDGELLLEVNGESVESLKHEEIVVRVRQSGQQLSITTITTQGLEFYTRLGLSPLLFCEDDAAEKEKESSVPASVAEQSSQKETETPISDTSSKVTTAICVFCMIY
;
A
#
# COMPACT_ATOMS: atom_id res chain seq x y z
N MET A 1 54.33 -36.29 -37.54
CA MET A 1 53.92 -36.95 -36.29
C MET A 1 55.00 -36.65 -35.27
N GLU A 2 54.81 -35.61 -34.46
CA GLU A 2 55.73 -35.29 -33.37
C GLU A 2 55.47 -36.23 -32.19
N LYS A 3 56.57 -36.71 -31.60
CA LYS A 3 56.60 -37.76 -30.58
C LYS A 3 56.32 -37.12 -29.22
N PHE A 4 55.22 -37.49 -28.57
CA PHE A 4 54.88 -37.03 -27.22
C PHE A 4 55.94 -37.53 -26.22
N ILE A 5 56.59 -36.60 -25.50
CA ILE A 5 57.58 -36.91 -24.47
C ILE A 5 56.93 -36.66 -23.10
N PHE A 6 56.76 -37.74 -22.34
CA PHE A 6 56.15 -37.73 -21.01
C PHE A 6 57.12 -37.19 -19.96
N ASN A 7 56.74 -36.14 -19.24
CA ASN A 7 57.52 -35.55 -18.14
C ASN A 7 56.93 -35.99 -16.78
N PRO A 8 57.57 -36.90 -16.03
CA PRO A 8 57.00 -37.48 -14.82
C PRO A 8 56.89 -36.53 -13.61
N LYS A 9 57.33 -35.26 -13.74
CA LYS A 9 57.12 -34.22 -12.71
C LYS A 9 55.86 -33.39 -12.92
N GLU A 10 55.26 -33.44 -14.12
CA GLU A 10 53.96 -32.84 -14.41
C GLU A 10 52.93 -33.96 -14.30
N GLY A 11 52.28 -34.05 -13.14
CA GLY A 11 51.21 -35.02 -12.91
C GLY A 11 50.11 -34.88 -13.96
N ILE A 12 49.54 -36.00 -14.40
CA ILE A 12 48.41 -35.99 -15.32
C ILE A 12 47.23 -35.41 -14.56
N ASP A 13 46.81 -34.20 -14.94
CA ASP A 13 45.60 -33.56 -14.42
C ASP A 13 44.41 -34.38 -14.94
N ASN A 14 43.92 -35.29 -14.11
CA ASN A 14 42.79 -36.15 -14.43
C ASN A 14 41.54 -35.37 -14.02
N PRO A 15 40.77 -34.78 -14.96
CA PRO A 15 39.57 -34.06 -14.58
C PRO A 15 38.60 -35.07 -13.95
N VAL A 16 38.40 -34.93 -12.65
CA VAL A 16 37.36 -35.66 -11.93
C VAL A 16 36.03 -35.26 -12.57
N MET A 17 35.46 -36.16 -13.37
CA MET A 17 34.05 -36.09 -13.73
C MET A 17 33.26 -36.28 -12.43
N VAL A 18 32.90 -35.15 -11.80
CA VAL A 18 31.83 -35.13 -10.81
C VAL A 18 30.53 -35.26 -11.60
N ILE A 19 30.10 -36.49 -11.81
CA ILE A 19 28.74 -36.78 -12.24
C ILE A 19 27.89 -36.63 -10.98
N THR A 20 27.37 -35.44 -10.72
CA THR A 20 26.25 -35.29 -9.78
C THR A 20 25.00 -35.81 -10.47
N ASP A 21 24.82 -37.13 -10.42
CA ASP A 21 23.52 -37.76 -10.66
C ASP A 21 22.61 -37.45 -9.46
N ASP A 22 22.13 -36.21 -9.36
CA ASP A 22 20.97 -35.83 -8.55
C ASP A 22 19.75 -35.72 -9.48
N ALA A 23 19.45 -36.79 -10.19
CA ALA A 23 18.30 -36.87 -11.10
C ALA A 23 16.94 -37.03 -10.38
N ASP A 24 16.92 -37.06 -9.04
CA ASP A 24 15.71 -37.17 -8.20
C ASP A 24 15.59 -36.07 -7.14
N SER A 25 16.24 -34.92 -7.36
CA SER A 25 15.81 -33.69 -6.71
C SER A 25 14.41 -33.34 -7.25
N VAL A 26 13.35 -33.78 -6.56
CA VAL A 26 12.00 -33.23 -6.73
C VAL A 26 12.15 -31.72 -6.59
N MET A 27 12.20 -31.02 -7.73
CA MET A 27 12.45 -29.58 -7.79
C MET A 27 11.36 -28.91 -6.98
N LYS A 28 11.69 -28.57 -5.73
CA LYS A 28 10.77 -27.93 -4.79
C LYS A 28 10.36 -26.61 -5.44
N PRO A 29 9.05 -26.32 -5.55
CA PRO A 29 8.59 -25.06 -6.12
C PRO A 29 9.27 -23.89 -5.40
N SER A 30 9.79 -22.94 -6.16
CA SER A 30 10.58 -21.84 -5.61
C SER A 30 9.93 -20.51 -5.98
N PRO A 31 9.00 -20.01 -5.15
CA PRO A 31 8.39 -18.71 -5.37
C PRO A 31 9.44 -17.60 -5.44
N ARG A 32 9.22 -16.65 -6.34
CA ARG A 32 10.07 -15.49 -6.60
C ARG A 32 9.38 -14.22 -6.14
N LEU A 33 10.12 -13.37 -5.44
CA LEU A 33 9.63 -12.08 -5.01
C LEU A 33 10.05 -11.00 -6.02
N CYS A 34 9.06 -10.37 -6.65
CA CYS A 34 9.25 -9.27 -7.59
C CYS A 34 8.85 -7.95 -6.94
N VAL A 35 9.79 -7.01 -6.87
CA VAL A 35 9.58 -5.70 -6.23
C VAL A 35 9.60 -4.64 -7.33
N LEU A 36 8.43 -4.11 -7.63
CA LEU A 36 8.20 -3.15 -8.71
C LEU A 36 8.16 -1.74 -8.12
N LYS A 37 9.03 -0.88 -8.64
CA LYS A 37 9.08 0.55 -8.30
C LYS A 37 8.87 1.34 -9.58
N ARG A 38 7.82 2.14 -9.63
CA ARG A 38 7.45 2.95 -10.80
C ARG A 38 7.46 4.44 -10.45
N GLU A 39 7.74 5.27 -11.44
CA GLU A 39 7.61 6.72 -11.31
C GLU A 39 6.16 7.18 -11.49
N GLU A 40 5.87 8.44 -11.18
CA GLU A 40 4.55 9.05 -11.41
C GLU A 40 4.20 9.03 -12.91
N GLY A 41 3.06 8.45 -13.26
CA GLY A 41 2.60 8.29 -14.65
C GLY A 41 3.17 7.08 -15.41
N GLU A 42 4.18 6.39 -14.89
CA GLU A 42 4.67 5.12 -15.46
C GLU A 42 3.69 3.99 -15.10
N SER A 43 3.48 2.99 -15.97
CA SER A 43 2.72 1.79 -15.62
C SER A 43 3.63 0.74 -14.95
N TYR A 44 3.08 -0.30 -14.35
CA TYR A 44 3.91 -1.43 -13.92
C TYR A 44 4.38 -2.32 -15.09
N GLY A 45 3.81 -2.17 -16.29
CA GLY A 45 4.23 -2.87 -17.50
C GLY A 45 3.91 -4.36 -17.54
N PHE A 46 2.74 -4.78 -17.02
CA PHE A 46 2.24 -6.15 -17.12
C PHE A 46 0.70 -6.17 -17.10
N HIS A 47 0.11 -7.26 -17.59
CA HIS A 47 -1.32 -7.54 -17.51
C HIS A 47 -1.61 -8.71 -16.57
N LEU A 48 -2.66 -8.55 -15.75
CA LEU A 48 -3.18 -9.61 -14.90
C LEU A 48 -4.38 -10.27 -15.60
N GLN A 49 -4.34 -11.58 -15.77
CA GLN A 49 -5.42 -12.34 -16.41
C GLN A 49 -5.90 -13.49 -15.52
N VAL A 50 -7.15 -13.90 -15.70
CA VAL A 50 -7.70 -15.17 -15.17
C VAL A 50 -8.00 -16.08 -16.35
N GLU A 51 -7.54 -17.32 -16.27
CA GLU A 51 -7.77 -18.34 -17.29
C GLU A 51 -8.98 -19.20 -16.90
N GLN A 52 -9.89 -19.46 -17.84
CA GLN A 52 -11.06 -20.28 -17.57
C GLN A 52 -10.67 -21.69 -17.12
N GLY A 53 -11.28 -22.16 -16.04
CA GLY A 53 -11.04 -23.50 -15.49
C GLY A 53 -9.71 -23.66 -14.74
N ARG A 54 -8.91 -22.59 -14.60
CA ARG A 54 -7.65 -22.60 -13.85
C ARG A 54 -7.77 -21.70 -12.61
N GLN A 55 -7.29 -22.20 -11.48
CA GLN A 55 -7.25 -21.43 -10.23
C GLN A 55 -6.17 -20.34 -10.30
N GLY A 56 -6.40 -19.20 -9.65
CA GLY A 56 -5.42 -18.13 -9.49
C GLY A 56 -5.32 -17.18 -10.68
N HIS A 57 -4.33 -16.29 -10.61
CA HIS A 57 -4.09 -15.26 -11.61
C HIS A 57 -2.77 -15.48 -12.32
N ILE A 58 -2.70 -15.10 -13.59
CA ILE A 58 -1.50 -15.22 -14.41
C ILE A 58 -1.04 -13.86 -14.91
N ILE A 59 0.27 -13.69 -14.95
CA ILE A 59 0.94 -12.52 -15.49
C ILE A 59 1.20 -12.74 -16.98
N ARG A 60 0.74 -11.80 -17.79
CA ARG A 60 0.95 -11.77 -19.25
C ARG A 60 1.40 -10.38 -19.69
N ASN A 61 1.82 -10.27 -20.93
CA ASN A 61 2.24 -9.02 -21.57
C ASN A 61 3.26 -8.21 -20.75
N VAL A 62 4.23 -8.89 -20.12
CA VAL A 62 5.34 -8.21 -19.45
C VAL A 62 6.15 -7.42 -20.47
N GLU A 63 6.18 -6.10 -20.30
CA GLU A 63 6.89 -5.17 -21.19
C GLU A 63 8.40 -5.36 -21.07
N LEU A 64 9.07 -5.59 -22.20
CA LEU A 64 10.53 -5.73 -22.23
C LEU A 64 11.21 -4.42 -21.82
N GLY A 65 12.02 -4.49 -20.76
CA GLY A 65 12.69 -3.31 -20.21
C GLY A 65 11.78 -2.38 -19.42
N GLY A 66 10.48 -2.68 -19.28
CA GLY A 66 9.54 -1.98 -18.39
C GLY A 66 9.74 -2.34 -16.92
N VAL A 67 8.96 -1.72 -16.02
CA VAL A 67 9.11 -1.90 -14.56
C VAL A 67 9.04 -3.38 -14.16
N ALA A 68 8.00 -4.10 -14.58
CA ALA A 68 7.83 -5.53 -14.30
C ALA A 68 9.00 -6.38 -14.79
N GLY A 69 9.42 -6.20 -16.05
CA GLY A 69 10.52 -6.97 -16.63
C GLY A 69 11.85 -6.72 -15.92
N ARG A 70 12.17 -5.47 -15.58
CA ARG A 70 13.38 -5.12 -14.79
C ARG A 70 13.34 -5.67 -13.37
N SER A 71 12.14 -5.87 -12.81
CA SER A 71 11.91 -6.47 -11.49
C SER A 71 11.88 -8.00 -11.50
N GLY A 72 12.18 -8.63 -12.64
CA GLY A 72 12.27 -10.09 -12.77
C GLY A 72 10.95 -10.83 -12.96
N LEU A 73 9.85 -10.09 -13.17
CA LEU A 73 8.55 -10.67 -13.49
C LEU A 73 8.57 -11.24 -14.91
N GLN A 74 7.94 -12.39 -15.13
CA GLN A 74 7.96 -13.09 -16.41
C GLN A 74 6.55 -13.41 -16.91
N ASN A 75 6.40 -13.52 -18.23
CA ASN A 75 5.16 -14.02 -18.82
C ASN A 75 4.95 -15.49 -18.41
N GLY A 76 3.74 -15.81 -17.95
CA GLY A 76 3.39 -17.13 -17.42
C GLY A 76 3.48 -17.22 -15.90
N ASP A 77 4.08 -16.24 -15.22
CA ASP A 77 4.12 -16.22 -13.76
C ASP A 77 2.72 -16.25 -13.15
N ARG A 78 2.54 -17.10 -12.15
CA ARG A 78 1.30 -17.28 -11.39
C ARG A 78 1.41 -16.51 -10.08
N LEU A 79 0.43 -15.65 -9.83
CA LEU A 79 0.46 -14.73 -8.71
C LEU A 79 -0.03 -15.41 -7.42
N LEU A 80 0.84 -15.47 -6.41
CA LEU A 80 0.52 -16.00 -5.09
C LEU A 80 0.10 -14.89 -4.11
N GLU A 81 0.84 -13.78 -4.09
CA GLU A 81 0.60 -12.68 -3.15
C GLU A 81 0.83 -11.29 -3.74
N VAL A 82 0.10 -10.31 -3.20
CA VAL A 82 0.29 -8.87 -3.45
C VAL A 82 0.51 -8.17 -2.11
N ASN A 83 1.65 -7.50 -1.93
CA ASN A 83 2.02 -6.78 -0.70
C ASN A 83 1.78 -7.60 0.58
N ASN A 84 2.31 -8.83 0.64
CA ASN A 84 2.09 -9.80 1.73
C ASN A 84 0.66 -10.35 1.90
N CYS A 85 -0.29 -10.00 1.04
CA CYS A 85 -1.63 -10.57 1.05
C CYS A 85 -1.73 -11.73 0.04
N TYR A 86 -2.15 -12.91 0.48
CA TYR A 86 -2.42 -14.06 -0.40
C TYR A 86 -3.63 -13.78 -1.30
N VAL A 87 -3.47 -13.97 -2.62
CA VAL A 87 -4.46 -13.58 -3.63
C VAL A 87 -4.96 -14.69 -4.55
N VAL A 88 -4.46 -15.92 -4.45
CA VAL A 88 -4.84 -17.01 -5.38
C VAL A 88 -6.37 -17.25 -5.45
N ASN A 89 -7.07 -17.10 -4.33
CA ASN A 89 -8.53 -17.31 -4.23
C ASN A 89 -9.31 -15.99 -4.15
N VAL A 90 -8.66 -14.86 -4.43
CA VAL A 90 -9.27 -13.53 -4.36
C VAL A 90 -9.86 -13.19 -5.74
N PRO A 91 -11.05 -12.59 -5.83
CA PRO A 91 -11.61 -12.18 -7.12
C PRO A 91 -10.67 -11.26 -7.89
N ASN A 92 -10.60 -11.41 -9.22
CA ASN A 92 -9.69 -10.62 -10.06
C ASN A 92 -9.87 -9.10 -9.90
N CYS A 93 -11.10 -8.63 -9.71
CA CYS A 93 -11.38 -7.22 -9.48
C CYS A 93 -10.68 -6.70 -8.21
N GLU A 94 -10.69 -7.48 -7.11
CA GLU A 94 -10.03 -7.11 -5.86
C GLU A 94 -8.50 -7.17 -5.97
N VAL A 95 -7.96 -8.17 -6.69
CA VAL A 95 -6.50 -8.27 -6.91
C VAL A 95 -6.00 -7.11 -7.78
N THR A 96 -6.70 -6.82 -8.87
CA THR A 96 -6.41 -5.66 -9.72
C THR A 96 -6.49 -4.37 -8.90
N ARG A 97 -7.51 -4.23 -8.03
CA ARG A 97 -7.62 -3.09 -7.13
C ARG A 97 -6.41 -2.99 -6.18
N LYS A 98 -6.01 -4.07 -5.50
CA LYS A 98 -4.83 -4.08 -4.61
C LYS A 98 -3.55 -3.67 -5.35
N ILE A 99 -3.36 -4.13 -6.58
CA ILE A 99 -2.22 -3.75 -7.42
C ILE A 99 -2.25 -2.25 -7.72
N THR A 100 -3.39 -1.73 -8.20
CA THR A 100 -3.56 -0.31 -8.53
C THR A 100 -3.38 0.59 -7.30
N GLN A 101 -3.91 0.18 -6.15
CA GLN A 101 -3.82 0.93 -4.90
C GLN A 101 -2.41 0.97 -4.31
N SER A 102 -1.49 0.12 -4.80
CA SER A 102 -0.10 0.05 -4.31
C SER A 102 0.73 1.32 -4.60
N GLY A 103 0.23 2.22 -5.45
CA GLY A 103 0.88 3.50 -5.73
C GLY A 103 2.17 3.32 -6.52
N HIS A 104 3.31 3.72 -5.95
CA HIS A 104 4.63 3.65 -6.61
C HIS A 104 5.42 2.37 -6.31
N GLN A 105 5.01 1.59 -5.30
CA GLN A 105 5.74 0.42 -4.83
C GLN A 105 4.82 -0.79 -4.69
N LEU A 106 5.10 -1.84 -5.45
CA LEU A 106 4.33 -3.08 -5.47
C LEU A 106 5.25 -4.26 -5.23
N CYS A 107 4.85 -5.16 -4.34
CA CYS A 107 5.58 -6.38 -4.02
C CYS A 107 4.72 -7.58 -4.42
N LEU A 108 5.19 -8.41 -5.36
CA LEU A 108 4.49 -9.59 -5.86
C LEU A 108 5.27 -10.84 -5.48
N LEU A 109 4.60 -11.83 -4.91
CA LEU A 109 5.14 -13.19 -4.82
C LEU A 109 4.54 -14.01 -5.95
N VAL A 110 5.40 -14.54 -6.82
CA VAL A 110 4.97 -15.30 -8.00
C VAL A 110 5.63 -16.67 -8.04
N LEU A 111 5.01 -17.60 -8.75
CA LEU A 111 5.55 -18.92 -9.05
C LEU A 111 5.51 -19.12 -10.56
N ASN A 112 6.49 -19.79 -11.15
CA ASN A 112 6.43 -20.05 -12.59
C ASN A 112 5.24 -20.96 -12.94
N GLU A 113 4.77 -20.93 -14.19
CA GLU A 113 3.58 -21.67 -14.61
C GLU A 113 3.73 -23.17 -14.35
N GLU A 114 4.87 -23.76 -14.72
CA GLU A 114 5.10 -25.20 -14.62
C GLU A 114 5.14 -25.71 -13.17
N GLU A 115 5.81 -25.00 -12.25
CA GLU A 115 5.86 -25.33 -10.83
C GLU A 115 4.52 -25.12 -10.16
N TYR A 116 3.76 -24.10 -10.57
CA TYR A 116 2.41 -23.88 -10.07
C TYR A 116 1.49 -25.03 -10.45
N GLU A 117 1.44 -25.41 -11.72
CA GLU A 117 0.60 -26.52 -12.18
C GLU A 117 1.04 -27.86 -11.57
N ARG A 118 2.35 -28.05 -11.35
CA ARG A 118 2.89 -29.21 -10.63
C ARG A 118 2.47 -29.23 -9.16
N ALA A 119 2.54 -28.08 -8.46
CA ALA A 119 2.10 -27.97 -7.07
C ALA A 119 0.60 -28.26 -6.93
N VAL A 120 -0.23 -27.70 -7.82
CA VAL A 120 -1.68 -27.92 -7.84
C VAL A 120 -2.02 -29.39 -8.15
N SER A 121 -1.40 -29.99 -9.16
CA SER A 121 -1.66 -31.41 -9.52
C SER A 121 -1.21 -32.40 -8.44
N GLN A 122 -0.19 -32.05 -7.66
CA GLN A 122 0.26 -32.82 -6.49
C GLN A 122 -0.58 -32.54 -5.22
N GLY A 123 -1.58 -31.66 -5.28
CA GLY A 123 -2.42 -31.29 -4.14
C GLY A 123 -1.68 -30.52 -3.04
N GLN A 124 -0.58 -29.84 -3.38
CA GLN A 124 0.15 -29.00 -2.44
C GLN A 124 -0.66 -27.74 -2.10
N ASP A 125 -0.66 -27.32 -0.84
CA ASP A 125 -1.25 -26.04 -0.45
C ASP A 125 -0.33 -24.88 -0.86
N LEU A 126 -0.76 -24.14 -1.89
CA LEU A 126 -0.07 -22.95 -2.40
C LEU A 126 0.08 -21.85 -1.35
N ARG A 127 -0.81 -21.78 -0.35
CA ARG A 127 -0.70 -20.84 0.76
C ARG A 127 0.46 -21.22 1.68
N ASP A 128 0.63 -22.50 1.96
CA ASP A 128 1.75 -22.96 2.78
C ASP A 128 3.07 -22.86 2.02
N LEU A 129 3.06 -23.04 0.69
CA LEU A 129 4.20 -22.73 -0.16
C LEU A 129 4.61 -21.24 -0.08
N ALA A 130 3.63 -20.33 -0.14
CA ALA A 130 3.87 -18.90 0.00
C ALA A 130 4.43 -18.53 1.39
N LYS A 131 3.89 -19.13 2.46
CA LYS A 131 4.40 -18.93 3.83
C LYS A 131 5.80 -19.50 4.02
N ALA A 132 6.06 -20.71 3.51
CA ALA A 132 7.36 -21.37 3.62
C ALA A 132 8.47 -20.53 2.97
N ASN A 133 8.15 -19.75 1.94
CA ASN A 133 9.09 -18.81 1.31
C ASN A 133 9.50 -17.65 2.24
N LYS A 134 8.64 -17.25 3.19
CA LYS A 134 8.88 -16.17 4.15
C LYS A 134 9.42 -16.64 5.51
N GLY A 135 9.44 -17.95 5.74
CA GLY A 135 9.71 -18.54 7.05
C GLY A 135 8.50 -18.49 7.98
N GLU A 136 8.33 -19.54 8.80
CA GLU A 136 7.28 -19.59 9.81
C GLU A 136 7.37 -18.40 10.78
N ASP A 137 6.23 -17.87 11.22
CA ASP A 137 6.08 -16.78 12.21
C ASP A 137 6.64 -15.40 11.85
N CYS A 138 6.87 -15.10 10.56
CA CYS A 138 7.23 -13.75 10.12
C CYS A 138 6.05 -12.77 10.29
N LYS A 139 6.19 -11.81 11.21
CA LYS A 139 5.19 -10.76 11.41
C LYS A 139 5.34 -9.66 10.35
N PRO A 140 4.24 -9.05 9.89
CA PRO A 140 4.32 -7.93 8.97
C PRO A 140 4.91 -6.69 9.68
N PRO A 141 5.58 -5.81 8.93
CA PRO A 141 5.98 -4.51 9.46
C PRO A 141 4.76 -3.67 9.85
N ARG A 142 4.98 -2.65 10.68
CA ARG A 142 3.95 -1.73 11.18
C ARG A 142 4.29 -0.31 10.76
N LEU A 143 3.34 0.37 10.13
CA LEU A 143 3.45 1.78 9.79
C LEU A 143 2.72 2.59 10.87
N CYS A 144 3.48 3.19 11.77
CA CYS A 144 2.96 3.87 12.95
C CYS A 144 3.08 5.39 12.78
N HIS A 145 1.98 6.11 12.96
CA HIS A 145 2.01 7.56 13.08
C HIS A 145 1.95 7.99 14.55
N ILE A 146 2.98 8.68 14.99
CA ILE A 146 3.17 9.08 16.38
C ILE A 146 2.95 10.58 16.47
N THR A 147 1.97 10.99 17.26
CA THR A 147 1.73 12.41 17.58
C THR A 147 2.40 12.74 18.92
N ARG A 148 3.17 13.83 18.94
CA ARG A 148 3.90 14.31 20.12
C ARG A 148 2.90 14.65 21.23
N ASN A 149 3.11 14.04 22.39
CA ASN A 149 2.43 14.44 23.61
C ASN A 149 3.15 15.65 24.23
N PRO A 150 2.44 16.70 24.68
CA PRO A 150 3.06 17.88 25.29
C PRO A 150 3.90 17.57 26.54
N ALA A 151 3.51 16.58 27.36
CA ALA A 151 4.20 16.21 28.59
C ALA A 151 5.34 15.20 28.36
N SER A 152 5.09 14.14 27.57
CA SER A 152 6.04 13.02 27.41
C SER A 152 6.79 13.02 26.07
N GLY A 153 6.60 14.04 25.23
CA GLY A 153 7.14 14.08 23.88
C GLY A 153 6.61 12.94 23.00
N LEU A 154 7.45 12.44 22.09
CA LEU A 154 7.12 11.29 21.25
C LEU A 154 7.20 9.95 22.01
N GLY A 155 7.88 9.91 23.17
CA GLY A 155 8.06 8.68 23.95
C GLY A 155 8.88 7.58 23.24
N ILE A 156 9.77 7.97 22.31
CA ILE A 156 10.60 7.07 21.51
C ILE A 156 12.01 7.61 21.37
N SER A 157 13.00 6.72 21.38
CA SER A 157 14.36 7.00 20.99
C SER A 157 14.94 5.84 20.19
N PHE A 158 15.98 6.11 19.42
CA PHE A 158 16.62 5.14 18.55
C PHE A 158 18.09 4.99 18.95
N THR A 159 18.53 3.74 19.12
CA THR A 159 19.94 3.44 19.39
C THR A 159 20.52 2.65 18.23
N PRO A 160 21.68 3.05 17.68
CA PRO A 160 22.31 2.31 16.59
C PRO A 160 22.66 0.89 17.06
N VAL A 161 22.49 -0.09 16.18
CA VAL A 161 22.94 -1.46 16.44
C VAL A 161 24.43 -1.54 16.15
N GLU A 162 25.21 -2.02 17.11
CA GLU A 162 26.68 -2.06 17.00
C GLU A 162 27.12 -2.88 15.78
N GLY A 163 28.07 -2.32 15.01
CA GLY A 163 28.60 -2.95 13.79
C GLY A 163 27.65 -2.94 12.58
N GLN A 164 26.42 -2.42 12.70
CA GLN A 164 25.40 -2.46 11.65
C GLN A 164 24.96 -1.05 11.25
N LYS A 165 25.56 -0.50 10.19
CA LYS A 165 25.18 0.80 9.64
C LYS A 165 23.71 0.77 9.20
N GLY A 166 22.95 1.79 9.58
CA GLY A 166 21.55 1.92 9.18
C GLY A 166 20.55 1.07 9.94
N HIS A 167 21.01 0.27 10.92
CA HIS A 167 20.12 -0.50 11.79
C HIS A 167 19.98 0.20 13.14
N PHE A 168 18.72 0.43 13.55
CA PHE A 168 18.41 1.14 14.78
C PHE A 168 17.40 0.36 15.62
N SER A 169 17.74 0.14 16.88
CA SER A 169 16.84 -0.41 17.89
C SER A 169 15.89 0.67 18.39
N VAL A 170 14.63 0.33 18.57
CA VAL A 170 13.62 1.23 19.13
C VAL A 170 13.56 1.07 20.65
N ASN A 171 13.72 2.17 21.36
CA ASN A 171 13.48 2.25 22.81
C ASN A 171 12.23 3.08 23.06
N LEU A 172 11.35 2.57 23.92
CA LEU A 172 10.06 3.17 24.22
C LEU A 172 9.99 3.62 25.67
N VAL A 173 9.28 4.73 25.88
CA VAL A 173 8.79 5.14 27.20
C VAL A 173 7.45 4.46 27.43
N THR A 174 7.33 3.70 28.51
CA THR A 174 6.09 3.01 28.91
C THR A 174 4.94 4.00 29.02
N GLY A 175 3.81 3.70 28.38
CA GLY A 175 2.62 4.56 28.30
C GLY A 175 2.79 5.79 27.40
N GLY A 176 3.94 5.92 26.72
CA GLY A 176 4.29 7.02 25.83
C GLY A 176 3.48 7.02 24.53
N ALA A 177 3.59 8.12 23.77
CA ALA A 177 2.85 8.30 22.53
C ALA A 177 3.19 7.24 21.47
N ALA A 178 4.47 6.86 21.36
CA ALA A 178 4.90 5.84 20.41
C ALA A 178 4.31 4.44 20.68
N GLU A 179 4.24 4.03 21.95
CA GLU A 179 3.63 2.75 22.33
C GLU A 179 2.13 2.75 22.01
N LYS A 180 1.43 3.84 22.34
CA LYS A 180 0.01 4.04 21.98
C LYS A 180 -0.25 4.05 20.47
N ALA A 181 0.73 4.48 19.69
CA ALA A 181 0.69 4.47 18.23
C ALA A 181 1.03 3.09 17.62
N GLY A 182 1.23 2.04 18.43
CA GLY A 182 1.42 0.66 17.96
C GLY A 182 2.87 0.21 17.82
N VAL A 183 3.85 1.03 18.23
CA VAL A 183 5.27 0.62 18.28
C VAL A 183 5.49 -0.29 19.48
N ARG A 184 6.32 -1.33 19.33
CA ARG A 184 6.54 -2.35 20.37
C ARG A 184 8.00 -2.38 20.82
N LYS A 185 8.22 -2.83 22.05
CA LYS A 185 9.57 -3.06 22.58
C LYS A 185 10.24 -4.19 21.78
N GLY A 186 11.50 -3.98 21.39
CA GLY A 186 12.24 -4.93 20.53
C GLY A 186 12.11 -4.64 19.03
N ASP A 187 11.41 -3.58 18.67
CA ASP A 187 11.28 -3.17 17.28
C ASP A 187 12.58 -2.57 16.71
N ARG A 188 12.68 -2.65 15.40
CA ARG A 188 13.73 -2.12 14.54
C ARG A 188 13.15 -1.07 13.61
N LEU A 189 13.81 0.07 13.50
CA LEU A 189 13.40 1.14 12.60
C LEU A 189 13.90 0.84 11.18
N VAL A 190 13.01 0.91 10.19
CA VAL A 190 13.32 0.61 8.78
C VAL A 190 13.13 1.83 7.88
N TRP A 191 12.14 2.67 8.17
CA TRP A 191 11.80 3.84 7.36
C TRP A 191 11.17 4.92 8.22
N MET A 192 11.35 6.19 7.84
CA MET A 192 10.85 7.36 8.57
C MET A 192 10.53 8.50 7.60
N ASP A 193 9.29 9.01 7.68
CA ASP A 193 8.79 10.21 6.96
C ASP A 193 9.20 10.30 5.48
N GLY A 194 9.03 9.21 4.73
CA GLY A 194 9.35 9.16 3.29
C GLY A 194 10.69 8.52 2.95
N ALA A 195 11.59 8.32 3.92
CA ALA A 195 12.95 7.85 3.67
C ALA A 195 13.29 6.54 4.39
N ALA A 196 13.94 5.61 3.67
CA ALA A 196 14.53 4.41 4.26
C ALA A 196 15.71 4.78 5.16
N VAL A 197 15.86 4.10 6.30
CA VAL A 197 16.93 4.40 7.27
C VAL A 197 18.19 3.57 7.09
N SER A 198 18.17 2.56 6.22
CA SER A 198 19.28 1.62 5.98
C SER A 198 20.59 2.31 5.57
N GLU A 199 20.53 3.49 4.97
CA GLU A 199 21.73 4.26 4.59
C GLU A 199 22.05 5.44 5.50
N LEU A 200 21.26 5.66 6.55
CA LEU A 200 21.40 6.82 7.41
C LEU A 200 22.44 6.59 8.51
N THR A 201 23.23 7.63 8.77
CA THR A 201 24.07 7.69 9.98
C THR A 201 23.22 8.07 11.19
N HIS A 202 23.71 7.75 12.40
CA HIS A 202 23.03 8.17 13.64
C HIS A 202 22.82 9.69 13.71
N SER A 203 23.79 10.48 13.24
CA SER A 203 23.67 11.94 13.15
C SER A 203 22.63 12.38 12.12
N ALA A 204 22.51 11.70 10.98
CA ALA A 204 21.46 11.98 10.00
C ALA A 204 20.06 11.68 10.57
N LEU A 205 19.90 10.52 11.22
CA LEU A 205 18.66 10.15 11.89
C LEU A 205 18.28 11.15 12.99
N SER A 206 19.25 11.55 13.82
CA SER A 206 19.05 12.55 14.87
C SER A 206 18.62 13.91 14.30
N ARG A 207 19.17 14.33 13.15
CA ARG A 207 18.74 15.55 12.47
C ARG A 207 17.31 15.44 11.94
N MET A 208 16.94 14.29 11.38
CA MET A 208 15.56 14.05 10.94
C MET A 208 14.60 14.12 12.14
N MET A 209 14.90 13.43 13.24
CA MET A 209 14.11 13.49 14.48
C MET A 209 13.96 14.91 15.05
N LYS A 210 14.98 15.76 14.93
CA LYS A 210 14.90 17.18 15.34
C LYS A 210 14.03 18.02 14.39
N LYS A 211 13.94 17.64 13.11
CA LYS A 211 13.07 18.30 12.12
C LYS A 211 11.62 17.81 12.22
N CYS A 212 11.40 16.61 12.75
CA CYS A 212 10.06 16.12 13.06
C CYS A 212 9.44 17.04 14.12
N GLY A 213 8.38 17.75 13.74
CA GLY A 213 7.72 18.71 14.61
C GLY A 213 6.84 18.02 15.66
N ASN A 214 5.53 18.14 15.48
CA ASN A 214 4.53 17.59 16.40
C ASN A 214 4.14 16.14 16.07
N HIS A 215 4.66 15.56 14.99
CA HIS A 215 4.36 14.19 14.60
C HIS A 215 5.49 13.59 13.77
N ILE A 216 5.48 12.27 13.67
CA ILE A 216 6.41 11.46 12.86
C ILE A 216 5.69 10.20 12.41
N THR A 217 5.95 9.74 11.18
CA THR A 217 5.47 8.45 10.68
C THR A 217 6.65 7.53 10.45
N ILE A 218 6.64 6.35 11.07
CA ILE A 218 7.74 5.38 10.99
C ILE A 218 7.26 4.00 10.59
N LEU A 219 8.13 3.27 9.90
CA LEU A 219 8.00 1.84 9.64
C LEU A 219 8.89 1.09 10.61
N VAL A 220 8.28 0.20 11.38
CA VAL A 220 8.98 -0.66 12.34
C VAL A 220 8.66 -2.13 12.11
N ILE A 221 9.58 -3.01 12.48
CA ILE A 221 9.40 -4.47 12.45
C ILE A 221 10.04 -5.08 13.69
N ASP A 222 9.57 -6.23 14.16
CA ASP A 222 10.24 -6.90 15.27
C ASP A 222 11.61 -7.43 14.84
N SER A 223 12.56 -7.52 15.79
CA SER A 223 13.94 -7.91 15.50
C SER A 223 14.11 -9.30 14.89
N GLU A 224 13.23 -10.25 15.22
CA GLU A 224 13.35 -11.62 14.70
C GLU A 224 12.81 -11.72 13.26
N SER A 225 11.68 -11.06 12.98
CA SER A 225 11.18 -10.94 11.61
C SER A 225 12.15 -10.13 10.74
N GLU A 226 12.76 -9.04 11.24
CA GLU A 226 13.77 -8.28 10.49
C GLU A 226 14.90 -9.19 9.96
N LYS A 227 15.48 -10.01 10.84
CA LYS A 227 16.55 -10.95 10.48
C LYS A 227 16.10 -11.90 9.38
N LYS A 228 14.88 -12.44 9.46
CA LYS A 228 14.32 -13.35 8.45
C LYS A 228 14.12 -12.64 7.11
N TYR A 229 13.56 -11.43 7.10
CA TYR A 229 13.41 -10.63 5.89
C TYR A 229 14.76 -10.36 5.22
N ILE A 230 15.79 -10.00 6.01
CA ILE A 230 17.16 -9.79 5.50
C ILE A 230 17.76 -11.09 4.94
N GLN A 231 17.66 -12.20 5.68
CA GLN A 231 18.17 -13.52 5.26
C GLN A 231 17.53 -13.99 3.95
N LEU A 232 16.22 -13.76 3.80
CA LEU A 232 15.44 -14.13 2.62
C LEU A 232 15.51 -13.06 1.51
N LYS A 233 16.26 -11.97 1.72
CA LYS A 233 16.38 -10.83 0.78
C LYS A 233 15.02 -10.22 0.39
N ILE A 234 14.06 -10.26 1.31
CA ILE A 234 12.73 -9.66 1.17
C ILE A 234 12.83 -8.21 1.66
N PRO A 235 12.50 -7.19 0.84
CA PRO A 235 12.50 -5.82 1.31
C PRO A 235 11.33 -5.58 2.28
N ILE A 236 11.56 -4.71 3.26
CA ILE A 236 10.54 -4.28 4.21
C ILE A 236 10.00 -2.94 3.72
N LEU A 237 8.79 -2.96 3.13
CA LEU A 237 8.18 -1.80 2.49
C LEU A 237 6.93 -1.31 3.26
N PRO A 238 6.62 0.00 3.25
CA PRO A 238 5.39 0.51 3.86
C PRO A 238 4.11 -0.08 3.25
N SER A 239 4.11 -0.47 1.97
CA SER A 239 2.96 -1.09 1.31
C SER A 239 2.61 -2.48 1.87
N MET A 240 3.55 -3.14 2.55
CA MET A 240 3.36 -4.44 3.20
C MET A 240 3.00 -4.31 4.69
N ALA A 241 2.82 -3.08 5.17
CA ALA A 241 2.72 -2.79 6.58
C ALA A 241 1.27 -2.74 7.08
N VAL A 242 1.09 -3.17 8.32
CA VAL A 242 -0.16 -2.92 9.05
C VAL A 242 -0.14 -1.48 9.57
N SER A 243 -1.11 -0.67 9.16
CA SER A 243 -1.20 0.72 9.58
C SER A 243 -1.66 0.85 11.03
N HIS A 244 -1.06 1.77 11.78
CA HIS A 244 -1.44 2.08 13.15
C HIS A 244 -1.47 3.60 13.36
N ASN A 245 -2.59 4.09 13.89
CA ASN A 245 -2.79 5.49 14.27
C ASN A 245 -2.54 6.53 13.15
N LEU A 246 -2.59 6.11 11.87
CA LEU A 246 -2.49 7.05 10.75
C LEU A 246 -3.60 8.13 10.87
N PRO A 247 -3.31 9.42 10.66
CA PRO A 247 -4.23 10.52 11.01
C PRO A 247 -5.33 10.77 9.99
N TYR A 248 -5.15 10.27 8.77
CA TYR A 248 -6.12 10.44 7.67
C TYR A 248 -6.45 9.08 7.07
N ARG A 249 -7.72 8.89 6.68
CA ARG A 249 -8.19 7.72 5.95
C ARG A 249 -8.94 8.17 4.70
N ALA A 250 -8.70 7.44 3.62
CA ALA A 250 -9.63 7.48 2.50
C ALA A 250 -10.95 6.83 2.93
N ARG A 251 -12.07 7.40 2.49
CA ARG A 251 -13.42 6.95 2.87
C ARG A 251 -14.15 6.46 1.63
N LYS A 252 -14.72 5.27 1.69
CA LYS A 252 -15.53 4.72 0.62
C LYS A 252 -17.00 5.06 0.87
N LEU A 253 -17.61 5.79 -0.04
CA LEU A 253 -19.01 6.22 0.06
C LEU A 253 -19.83 5.47 -0.98
N GLN A 254 -20.97 4.93 -0.54
CA GLN A 254 -21.96 4.30 -1.42
C GLN A 254 -23.16 5.23 -1.58
N LEU A 255 -23.46 5.59 -2.82
CA LEU A 255 -24.55 6.49 -3.16
C LEU A 255 -25.58 5.74 -4.00
N VAL A 256 -26.85 5.95 -3.68
CA VAL A 256 -27.97 5.48 -4.50
C VAL A 256 -28.62 6.71 -5.15
N SER A 257 -28.65 6.73 -6.47
CA SER A 257 -29.15 7.87 -7.26
C SER A 257 -30.58 8.22 -6.88
N GLY A 258 -30.86 9.52 -6.70
CA GLY A 258 -32.21 10.03 -6.52
C GLY A 258 -32.83 10.50 -7.84
N PRO A 259 -34.06 11.02 -7.81
CA PRO A 259 -34.70 11.62 -8.99
C PRO A 259 -33.90 12.76 -9.62
N GLN A 260 -33.11 13.47 -8.79
CA GLN A 260 -32.22 14.57 -9.20
C GLN A 260 -30.74 14.12 -9.31
N GLY A 261 -30.48 12.81 -9.39
CA GLY A 261 -29.15 12.25 -9.41
C GLY A 261 -28.56 12.10 -8.00
N TYR A 262 -27.23 12.19 -7.90
CA TYR A 262 -26.52 11.98 -6.63
C TYR A 262 -26.46 13.22 -5.73
N GLY A 263 -26.71 14.43 -6.27
CA GLY A 263 -26.75 15.70 -5.54
C GLY A 263 -25.37 16.23 -5.08
N PHE A 264 -24.36 16.14 -5.94
CA PHE A 264 -23.05 16.77 -5.77
C PHE A 264 -22.52 17.31 -7.10
N LEU A 265 -21.57 18.24 -7.02
CA LEU A 265 -20.80 18.75 -8.16
C LEU A 265 -19.38 18.20 -8.12
N LEU A 266 -18.88 17.78 -9.28
CA LEU A 266 -17.47 17.44 -9.47
C LEU A 266 -16.76 18.62 -10.13
N ARG A 267 -15.70 19.14 -9.50
CA ARG A 267 -14.89 20.24 -10.05
C ARG A 267 -13.44 19.83 -10.22
N LEU A 268 -12.79 20.37 -11.24
CA LEU A 268 -11.34 20.30 -11.37
C LEU A 268 -10.73 21.56 -10.77
N GLU A 269 -10.04 21.44 -9.63
CA GLU A 269 -9.41 22.57 -8.95
C GLU A 269 -7.88 22.47 -9.04
N ARG A 270 -7.21 23.62 -9.24
CA ARG A 270 -5.76 23.70 -9.35
C ARG A 270 -5.16 24.23 -8.06
N THR A 271 -4.21 23.52 -7.48
CA THR A 271 -3.46 23.97 -6.31
C THR A 271 -2.46 25.07 -6.68
N PRO A 272 -1.94 25.82 -5.69
CA PRO A 272 -0.83 26.76 -5.91
C PRO A 272 0.42 26.11 -6.51
N SER A 273 0.64 24.82 -6.26
CA SER A 273 1.74 24.03 -6.86
C SER A 273 1.49 23.65 -8.33
N GLY A 274 0.34 24.00 -8.89
CA GLY A 274 -0.02 23.71 -10.28
C GLY A 274 -0.60 22.31 -10.53
N ARG A 275 -0.68 21.47 -9.50
CA ARG A 275 -1.38 20.17 -9.55
C ARG A 275 -2.88 20.39 -9.60
N THR A 276 -3.59 19.52 -10.31
CA THR A 276 -5.05 19.58 -10.43
C THR A 276 -5.69 18.38 -9.75
N PHE A 277 -6.73 18.62 -8.98
CA PHE A 277 -7.49 17.57 -8.29
C PHE A 277 -8.97 17.66 -8.60
N HIS A 278 -9.61 16.49 -8.62
CA HIS A 278 -11.05 16.37 -8.70
C HIS A 278 -11.63 16.54 -7.31
N VAL A 279 -12.40 17.61 -7.12
CA VAL A 279 -12.96 18.02 -5.82
C VAL A 279 -14.47 17.91 -5.85
N LEU A 280 -15.02 17.33 -4.81
CA LEU A 280 -16.46 17.23 -4.57
C LEU A 280 -16.94 18.53 -3.94
N ARG A 281 -17.95 19.17 -4.54
CA ARG A 281 -18.50 20.46 -4.11
C ARG A 281 -20.02 20.46 -4.12
N GLY A 282 -20.62 21.42 -3.42
CA GLY A 282 -22.02 21.79 -3.58
C GLY A 282 -22.96 20.61 -3.40
N MET A 283 -23.05 20.11 -2.16
CA MET A 283 -23.97 19.04 -1.80
C MET A 283 -25.37 19.61 -1.64
N ASP A 284 -26.32 19.07 -2.39
CA ASP A 284 -27.72 19.47 -2.24
C ASP A 284 -28.27 18.93 -0.91
N ARG A 285 -29.12 19.72 -0.25
CA ARG A 285 -29.75 19.31 1.00
C ARG A 285 -30.64 18.08 0.78
N ASP A 286 -30.58 17.13 1.70
CA ASP A 286 -31.28 15.85 1.65
C ASP A 286 -30.94 15.05 0.36
N SER A 287 -29.74 15.25 -0.20
CA SER A 287 -29.27 14.48 -1.35
C SER A 287 -28.71 13.10 -0.95
N PRO A 288 -28.60 12.15 -1.90
CA PRO A 288 -27.84 10.93 -1.68
C PRO A 288 -26.40 11.18 -1.22
N ALA A 289 -25.73 12.21 -1.76
CA ALA A 289 -24.37 12.58 -1.39
C ALA A 289 -24.27 13.03 0.07
N GLU A 290 -25.16 13.92 0.53
CA GLU A 290 -25.19 14.37 1.92
C GLU A 290 -25.49 13.21 2.87
N ARG A 291 -26.49 12.37 2.54
CA ARG A 291 -26.83 11.17 3.33
C ARG A 291 -25.69 10.16 3.41
N ALA A 292 -24.86 10.05 2.38
CA ALA A 292 -23.67 9.20 2.38
C ALA A 292 -22.51 9.79 3.20
N GLY A 293 -22.65 11.00 3.75
CA GLY A 293 -21.59 11.66 4.55
C GLY A 293 -20.46 12.23 3.69
N MET A 294 -20.74 12.55 2.42
CA MET A 294 -19.84 13.30 1.56
C MET A 294 -19.61 14.70 2.15
N ARG A 295 -18.38 15.20 2.07
CA ARG A 295 -18.03 16.53 2.60
C ARG A 295 -17.57 17.44 1.47
N ASP A 296 -18.00 18.69 1.51
CA ASP A 296 -17.55 19.71 0.56
C ASP A 296 -16.03 19.92 0.66
N GLY A 297 -15.36 19.94 -0.48
CA GLY A 297 -13.91 20.11 -0.58
C GLY A 297 -13.10 18.82 -0.49
N GLU A 298 -13.72 17.65 -0.34
CA GLU A 298 -13.00 16.39 -0.42
C GLU A 298 -12.55 16.05 -1.84
N LEU A 299 -11.40 15.40 -1.94
CA LEU A 299 -10.78 14.97 -3.18
C LEU A 299 -11.27 13.58 -3.56
N LEU A 300 -11.62 13.39 -4.82
CA LEU A 300 -12.01 12.11 -5.38
C LEU A 300 -10.75 11.28 -5.72
N LEU A 301 -10.67 10.05 -5.21
CA LEU A 301 -9.59 9.10 -5.44
C LEU A 301 -10.00 7.94 -6.36
N GLU A 302 -11.22 7.41 -6.20
CA GLU A 302 -11.72 6.29 -7.01
C GLU A 302 -13.20 6.50 -7.38
N VAL A 303 -13.60 5.98 -8.54
CA VAL A 303 -15.00 5.79 -8.96
C VAL A 303 -15.20 4.30 -9.28
N ASN A 304 -16.13 3.66 -8.60
CA ASN A 304 -16.44 2.22 -8.68
C ASN A 304 -15.21 1.31 -8.53
N GLY A 305 -14.26 1.71 -7.68
CA GLY A 305 -13.02 0.97 -7.44
C GLY A 305 -11.93 1.18 -8.48
N GLU A 306 -12.14 2.04 -9.48
CA GLU A 306 -11.11 2.48 -10.42
C GLU A 306 -10.51 3.82 -9.98
N SER A 307 -9.18 3.91 -9.91
CA SER A 307 -8.47 5.15 -9.59
C SER A 307 -8.73 6.24 -10.63
N VAL A 308 -8.89 7.48 -10.17
CA VAL A 308 -9.07 8.66 -11.05
C VAL A 308 -7.80 9.46 -11.30
N GLU A 309 -6.67 9.04 -10.73
CA GLU A 309 -5.41 9.79 -10.76
C GLU A 309 -4.91 10.11 -12.18
N SER A 310 -5.02 9.17 -13.12
CA SER A 310 -4.58 9.32 -14.51
C SER A 310 -5.68 9.77 -15.48
N LEU A 311 -6.91 9.97 -15.00
CA LEU A 311 -8.07 10.24 -15.83
C LEU A 311 -8.29 11.74 -16.03
N LYS A 312 -8.74 12.11 -17.23
CA LYS A 312 -9.23 13.46 -17.49
C LYS A 312 -10.59 13.68 -16.84
N HIS A 313 -10.91 14.95 -16.59
CA HIS A 313 -12.18 15.34 -15.97
C HIS A 313 -13.41 14.76 -16.68
N GLU A 314 -13.45 14.86 -18.01
CA GLU A 314 -14.57 14.36 -18.82
C GLU A 314 -14.75 12.84 -18.68
N GLU A 315 -13.65 12.08 -18.63
CA GLU A 315 -13.68 10.62 -18.48
C GLU A 315 -14.24 10.20 -17.11
N ILE A 316 -13.95 10.96 -16.07
CA ILE A 316 -14.49 10.73 -14.72
C ILE A 316 -15.99 11.05 -14.68
N VAL A 317 -16.40 12.16 -15.30
CA VAL A 317 -17.82 12.53 -15.42
C VAL A 317 -18.59 11.45 -16.17
N VAL A 318 -18.04 10.90 -17.25
CA VAL A 318 -18.65 9.78 -17.99
C VAL A 318 -18.78 8.55 -17.09
N ARG A 319 -17.74 8.16 -16.34
CA ARG A 319 -17.81 7.02 -15.41
C ARG A 319 -18.87 7.20 -14.33
N VAL A 320 -18.96 8.39 -13.72
CA VAL A 320 -19.99 8.70 -12.71
C VAL A 320 -21.39 8.58 -13.32
N ARG A 321 -21.61 9.09 -14.53
CA ARG A 321 -22.91 9.00 -15.21
C ARG A 321 -23.29 7.56 -15.60
N GLN A 322 -22.31 6.78 -16.06
CA GLN A 322 -22.50 5.36 -16.41
C GLN A 322 -22.76 4.46 -15.20
N SER A 323 -22.52 4.95 -13.98
CA SER A 323 -22.80 4.21 -12.75
C SER A 323 -24.31 3.99 -12.51
N GLY A 324 -25.16 4.81 -13.12
CA GLY A 324 -26.62 4.63 -13.10
C GLY A 324 -27.23 4.80 -11.71
N GLN A 325 -27.76 3.72 -11.14
CA GLN A 325 -28.47 3.79 -9.86
C GLN A 325 -27.54 3.72 -8.65
N GLN A 326 -26.36 3.11 -8.77
CA GLN A 326 -25.43 2.89 -7.66
C GLN A 326 -24.06 3.44 -8.01
N LEU A 327 -23.47 4.23 -7.12
CA LEU A 327 -22.15 4.81 -7.29
C LEU A 327 -21.33 4.56 -6.03
N SER A 328 -20.17 3.94 -6.20
CA SER A 328 -19.15 3.84 -5.15
C SER A 328 -18.07 4.86 -5.45
N ILE A 329 -17.75 5.76 -4.52
CA ILE A 329 -16.59 6.65 -4.63
C ILE A 329 -15.68 6.51 -3.43
N THR A 330 -14.38 6.71 -3.64
CA THR A 330 -13.42 6.81 -2.54
C THR A 330 -12.89 8.24 -2.47
N THR A 331 -12.97 8.86 -1.30
CA THR A 331 -12.62 10.28 -1.10
C THR A 331 -11.57 10.46 -0.02
N ILE A 332 -10.85 11.58 -0.04
CA ILE A 332 -9.95 11.99 1.04
C ILE A 332 -9.92 13.51 1.20
N THR A 333 -9.59 14.00 2.39
CA THR A 333 -9.33 15.44 2.60
C THR A 333 -8.05 15.88 1.89
N THR A 334 -7.94 17.16 1.55
CA THR A 334 -6.72 17.74 0.97
C THR A 334 -5.49 17.51 1.86
N GLN A 335 -5.64 17.72 3.18
CA GLN A 335 -4.60 17.49 4.18
C GLN A 335 -4.16 16.01 4.21
N GLY A 336 -5.11 15.09 4.05
CA GLY A 336 -4.83 13.66 3.95
C GLY A 336 -4.03 13.31 2.71
N LEU A 337 -4.39 13.83 1.54
CA LEU A 337 -3.62 13.59 0.33
C LEU A 337 -2.20 14.16 0.43
N GLU A 338 -2.04 15.36 0.96
CA GLU A 338 -0.72 15.96 1.21
C GLU A 338 0.13 15.13 2.17
N PHE A 339 -0.50 14.59 3.22
CA PHE A 339 0.15 13.68 4.16
C PHE A 339 0.73 12.46 3.44
N TYR A 340 -0.09 11.75 2.66
CA TYR A 340 0.35 10.54 1.94
C TYR A 340 1.35 10.84 0.82
N THR A 341 1.17 11.95 0.10
CA THR A 341 2.10 12.43 -0.93
C THR A 341 3.48 12.66 -0.34
N ARG A 342 3.57 13.31 0.83
CA ARG A 342 4.87 13.53 1.52
C ARG A 342 5.56 12.21 1.91
N LEU A 343 4.77 11.18 2.23
CA LEU A 343 5.30 9.85 2.54
C LEU A 343 5.64 9.03 1.29
N GLY A 344 5.27 9.49 0.09
CA GLY A 344 5.39 8.71 -1.14
C GLY A 344 4.49 7.48 -1.15
N LEU A 345 3.35 7.54 -0.47
CA LEU A 345 2.40 6.45 -0.33
C LEU A 345 1.07 6.82 -0.99
N SER A 346 0.35 5.81 -1.49
CA SER A 346 -1.03 5.98 -1.91
C SER A 346 -1.95 5.97 -0.69
N PRO A 347 -2.89 6.92 -0.57
CA PRO A 347 -3.92 6.87 0.48
C PRO A 347 -4.79 5.60 0.42
N LEU A 348 -4.91 5.00 -0.77
CA LEU A 348 -5.77 3.85 -1.00
C LEU A 348 -5.19 2.55 -0.42
N LEU A 349 -3.87 2.51 -0.11
CA LEU A 349 -3.23 1.38 0.58
C LEU A 349 -3.87 1.07 1.93
N PHE A 350 -4.43 2.09 2.59
CA PHE A 350 -4.98 2.01 3.93
C PHE A 350 -6.48 2.37 3.95
N CYS A 351 -7.13 2.27 2.79
CA CYS A 351 -8.58 2.35 2.71
C CYS A 351 -9.14 1.00 3.13
N GLU A 352 -9.82 0.95 4.28
CA GLU A 352 -10.56 -0.23 4.67
C GLU A 352 -11.90 -0.24 3.91
N ASP A 353 -12.36 -1.42 3.49
CA ASP A 353 -13.75 -1.56 3.08
C ASP A 353 -14.58 -1.67 4.37
N ASP A 354 -15.51 -0.74 4.61
CA ASP A 354 -16.41 -0.69 5.78
C ASP A 354 -17.23 -1.99 6.00
N ALA A 355 -17.11 -2.99 5.13
CA ALA A 355 -17.65 -4.33 5.31
C ALA A 355 -16.96 -5.11 6.45
N ALA A 356 -15.70 -4.82 6.77
CA ALA A 356 -14.93 -5.59 7.77
C ALA A 356 -15.15 -5.12 9.23
N GLU A 357 -15.63 -3.89 9.45
CA GLU A 357 -15.81 -3.35 10.80
C GLU A 357 -17.20 -3.66 11.41
N LYS A 358 -18.20 -4.01 10.59
CA LYS A 358 -19.54 -4.39 11.09
C LYS A 358 -19.56 -5.69 11.91
N GLU A 359 -18.53 -6.52 11.83
CA GLU A 359 -18.42 -7.74 12.65
C GLU A 359 -17.71 -7.52 14.00
N LYS A 360 -17.02 -6.39 14.20
CA LYS A 360 -16.32 -6.10 15.47
C LYS A 360 -17.11 -5.21 16.44
N GLU A 361 -18.13 -4.51 15.98
CA GLU A 361 -18.96 -3.64 16.83
C GLU A 361 -20.21 -4.33 17.42
N SER A 362 -20.50 -5.59 17.06
CA SER A 362 -21.69 -6.29 17.59
C SER A 362 -21.52 -6.93 18.98
N SER A 363 -20.34 -6.80 19.61
CA SER A 363 -20.03 -7.48 20.88
C SER A 363 -19.50 -6.53 21.96
N VAL A 364 -20.27 -5.51 22.37
CA VAL A 364 -20.19 -4.98 23.74
C VAL A 364 -21.60 -4.55 24.22
N PRO A 365 -22.05 -4.92 25.43
CA PRO A 365 -23.39 -4.59 25.93
C PRO A 365 -23.52 -3.13 26.36
N ALA A 366 -24.69 -2.56 26.08
CA ALA A 366 -25.09 -1.21 26.47
C ALA A 366 -25.35 -1.07 27.98
N SER A 367 -24.74 -0.06 28.60
CA SER A 367 -25.20 0.71 29.78
C SER A 367 -24.12 1.79 30.05
N VAL A 368 -24.33 3.04 30.45
CA VAL A 368 -25.40 3.76 31.14
C VAL A 368 -25.41 5.22 30.60
N ALA A 369 -26.58 5.85 30.58
CA ALA A 369 -26.81 7.25 30.23
C ALA A 369 -26.40 8.22 31.35
N GLU A 370 -25.94 9.42 31.00
CA GLU A 370 -26.12 10.62 31.84
C GLU A 370 -26.12 11.91 31.01
N GLN A 371 -27.01 12.83 31.40
CA GLN A 371 -27.47 14.04 30.70
C GLN A 371 -26.66 15.28 31.06
N SER A 372 -26.59 16.27 30.16
CA SER A 372 -26.40 17.73 30.44
C SER A 372 -26.33 18.51 29.11
N SER A 373 -27.43 19.05 28.58
CA SER A 373 -27.92 20.45 28.75
C SER A 373 -27.10 21.58 28.09
N GLN A 374 -27.64 22.03 26.95
CA GLN A 374 -27.61 23.30 26.19
C GLN A 374 -26.80 24.53 26.68
N LYS A 375 -26.17 25.24 25.71
CA LYS A 375 -26.45 26.68 25.47
C LYS A 375 -25.95 27.19 24.11
N GLU A 376 -26.85 27.81 23.36
CA GLU A 376 -26.65 28.58 22.13
C GLU A 376 -25.98 29.94 22.38
N THR A 377 -25.31 30.49 21.37
CA THR A 377 -25.33 31.93 21.06
C THR A 377 -24.75 32.17 19.64
N GLU A 378 -25.59 32.72 18.75
CA GLU A 378 -25.25 33.26 17.42
C GLU A 378 -24.73 34.71 17.57
N THR A 379 -23.77 35.22 16.78
CA THR A 379 -23.88 35.99 15.51
C THR A 379 -22.67 36.97 15.46
N PRO A 380 -22.38 37.75 14.37
CA PRO A 380 -22.54 37.56 12.93
C PRO A 380 -21.25 37.87 12.11
N ILE A 381 -21.42 37.80 10.78
CA ILE A 381 -20.52 37.90 9.62
C ILE A 381 -19.81 39.26 9.44
N SER A 382 -18.60 39.26 8.84
CA SER A 382 -18.13 40.33 7.95
C SER A 382 -17.17 39.80 6.87
N ASP A 383 -17.08 40.54 5.78
CA ASP A 383 -17.05 40.07 4.40
C ASP A 383 -15.71 40.35 3.67
N THR A 384 -15.58 39.78 2.47
CA THR A 384 -14.71 40.13 1.32
C THR A 384 -13.24 39.64 1.26
N SER A 385 -12.95 38.84 0.24
CA SER A 385 -11.88 39.11 -0.74
C SER A 385 -11.99 38.18 -1.95
N SER A 386 -12.27 38.78 -3.11
CA SER A 386 -12.36 38.18 -4.43
C SER A 386 -11.03 37.62 -4.93
N LYS A 387 -11.01 36.35 -5.37
CA LYS A 387 -9.98 35.83 -6.28
C LYS A 387 -10.62 35.07 -7.44
N VAL A 388 -10.19 35.45 -8.63
CA VAL A 388 -10.65 34.97 -9.93
C VAL A 388 -10.43 33.46 -10.04
N THR A 389 -11.53 32.73 -10.21
CA THR A 389 -11.54 31.28 -10.49
C THR A 389 -12.11 31.09 -11.89
N THR A 390 -11.35 30.44 -12.78
CA THR A 390 -11.89 29.96 -14.06
C THR A 390 -12.84 28.80 -13.75
N ALA A 391 -14.13 29.09 -13.63
CA ALA A 391 -15.17 28.10 -13.41
C ALA A 391 -15.51 27.40 -14.74
N ILE A 392 -15.05 26.16 -14.91
CA ILE A 392 -15.73 25.23 -15.82
C ILE A 392 -16.79 24.54 -14.96
N CYS A 393 -17.95 25.19 -14.80
CA CYS A 393 -19.14 24.57 -14.25
C CYS A 393 -19.78 23.73 -15.35
N VAL A 394 -19.51 22.43 -15.40
CA VAL A 394 -20.45 21.50 -16.02
C VAL A 394 -21.45 21.13 -14.93
N PHE A 395 -22.60 21.80 -14.93
CA PHE A 395 -23.75 21.29 -14.22
C PHE A 395 -24.01 19.86 -14.75
N CYS A 396 -24.05 18.87 -13.87
CA CYS A 396 -24.82 17.67 -14.13
C CYS A 396 -26.31 18.06 -14.06
N MET A 397 -26.78 18.87 -15.03
CA MET A 397 -28.20 19.06 -15.26
C MET A 397 -28.70 17.84 -16.00
N ILE A 398 -29.57 17.09 -15.32
CA ILE A 398 -30.39 16.04 -15.89
C ILE A 398 -31.41 16.72 -16.81
N TYR A 399 -31.39 16.35 -18.10
CA TYR A 399 -32.57 16.35 -18.95
C TYR A 399 -32.62 15.00 -19.65
#